data_AF-A0A661BZ93-F1
#
_entry.id   AF-A0A661BZ93-F1
#
_cell.length_a   1.000
_cell.length_b   1.000
_cell.length_c   1.000
_cell.angle_alpha   90.00
_cell.angle_beta   90.00
_cell.angle_gamma   90.00
#
_symmetry.space_group_name_H-M   'P 1'
#
loop_
_entity.id
_entity.type
_entity.pdbx_description
1 polymer ?
#
loop_
_entity_poly.entity_id
_entity_poly.type
_entity_poly.pdbx_seq_one_letter_code
_entity_poly.pdbx_strand_id
1 'polypeptide(L)'
;GGITGVLKKSLEDSGVEVILPSEVEKKKSHGSISGKQNMIEQLKITYDIDQAKPSSTYGEWNGSSFQVMSWHYAKSLARYFNNPEEIKPMVKTLEIAIHVAFWGLLGAMVLLVFGARKNSGLLYWLLVLVPMALPLFFLIDYSAWLWWYGHTLNDMGAFSVKPFMPTVFGDGKVAQFTTHSYPDTGFGLMMLVFFVLAIAALTRRKQFKDQ
;
A
#
# COMPACT_ATOMS: atom_id res chain seq x y z
N GLY A 1 -21.79 -25.85 -18.75
CA GLY A 1 -21.16 -25.92 -20.07
C GLY A 1 -20.85 -24.52 -20.55
N GLY A 2 -19.66 -24.02 -20.21
CA GLY A 2 -19.13 -22.75 -20.71
C GLY A 2 -17.78 -23.00 -21.40
N ILE A 3 -17.19 -21.94 -21.95
CA ILE A 3 -15.90 -21.94 -22.71
C ILE A 3 -14.80 -22.76 -21.99
N THR A 4 -14.77 -22.70 -20.66
CA THR A 4 -13.84 -23.44 -19.79
C THR A 4 -13.98 -24.97 -19.87
N GLY A 5 -15.20 -25.49 -20.05
CA GLY A 5 -15.46 -26.92 -20.18
C GLY A 5 -15.05 -27.48 -21.54
N VAL A 6 -15.12 -26.66 -22.60
CA VAL A 6 -14.68 -27.04 -23.94
C VAL A 6 -13.15 -27.07 -24.02
N LEU A 7 -12.50 -26.09 -23.41
CA LEU A 7 -11.03 -26.05 -23.26
C LEU A 7 -10.49 -27.21 -22.44
N LYS A 8 -11.13 -27.56 -21.32
CA LYS A 8 -10.76 -28.72 -20.50
C LYS A 8 -10.75 -29.99 -21.33
N LYS A 9 -11.86 -30.26 -22.04
CA LYS A 9 -12.01 -31.45 -22.88
C LYS A 9 -10.95 -31.52 -23.98
N SER A 10 -10.69 -30.39 -24.65
CA SER A 10 -9.66 -30.34 -25.70
C SER A 10 -8.24 -30.61 -25.17
N LEU A 11 -7.95 -30.23 -23.93
CA LEU A 11 -6.65 -30.46 -23.30
C LEU A 11 -6.52 -31.90 -22.79
N GLU A 12 -7.61 -32.46 -22.23
CA GLU A 12 -7.69 -33.87 -21.82
C GLU A 12 -7.56 -34.82 -23.02
N ASP A 13 -8.21 -34.51 -24.14
CA ASP A 13 -8.06 -35.26 -25.40
C ASP A 13 -6.63 -35.19 -25.98
N SER A 14 -5.87 -34.16 -25.59
CA SER A 14 -4.44 -34.01 -25.93
C SER A 14 -3.50 -34.69 -24.91
N GLY A 15 -4.04 -35.44 -23.95
CA GLY A 15 -3.28 -36.15 -22.92
C GLY A 15 -2.77 -35.27 -21.78
N VAL A 16 -3.26 -34.03 -21.66
CA VAL A 16 -2.90 -33.10 -20.58
C VAL A 16 -4.01 -33.10 -19.54
N GLU A 17 -3.71 -33.54 -18.31
CA GLU A 17 -4.69 -33.53 -17.22
C GLU A 17 -4.94 -32.09 -16.75
N VAL A 18 -6.18 -31.62 -16.85
CA VAL A 18 -6.55 -30.23 -16.50
C VAL A 18 -7.54 -30.23 -15.36
N ILE A 19 -7.07 -29.82 -14.19
CA ILE A 19 -7.89 -29.64 -13.00
C ILE A 19 -8.48 -28.22 -13.02
N LEU A 20 -9.81 -28.12 -13.12
CA LEU A 20 -10.49 -26.83 -13.10
C LEU A 20 -10.51 -26.24 -11.67
N PRO A 21 -10.24 -24.93 -11.48
CA PRO A 21 -10.29 -24.29 -10.16
C PRO A 21 -11.63 -24.48 -9.43
N SER A 22 -12.73 -24.50 -10.18
CA SER A 22 -14.09 -24.73 -9.66
C SER A 22 -14.33 -26.16 -9.15
N GLU A 23 -13.61 -27.15 -9.66
CA GLU A 23 -13.66 -28.54 -9.18
C GLU A 23 -12.84 -28.69 -7.89
N VAL A 24 -11.75 -27.94 -7.75
CA VAL A 24 -10.95 -27.85 -6.52
C VAL A 24 -11.73 -27.15 -5.40
N GLU A 25 -12.44 -26.06 -5.71
CA GLU A 25 -13.32 -25.38 -4.75
C GLU A 25 -14.47 -26.27 -4.26
N LYS A 26 -15.11 -27.03 -5.15
CA LYS A 26 -16.18 -27.97 -4.75
C LYS A 26 -15.68 -29.11 -3.88
N LYS A 27 -14.48 -29.65 -4.15
CA LYS A 27 -13.87 -30.72 -3.34
C LYS A 27 -13.36 -30.25 -1.97
N LYS A 28 -13.01 -28.97 -1.79
CA LYS A 28 -12.52 -28.43 -0.51
C LYS A 28 -13.63 -27.99 0.47
N SER A 29 -14.93 -28.16 0.16
CA SER A 29 -16.03 -27.71 1.04
C SER A 29 -16.41 -28.65 2.21
N HIS A 30 -15.60 -29.65 2.54
CA HIS A 30 -15.77 -30.48 3.74
C HIS A 30 -14.48 -30.51 4.56
N GLY A 31 -14.37 -29.56 5.49
CA GLY A 31 -13.30 -29.48 6.47
C GLY A 31 -13.13 -28.05 6.95
N SER A 32 -13.30 -27.82 8.26
CA SER A 32 -13.04 -26.54 8.93
C SER A 32 -11.54 -26.21 8.94
N ILE A 33 -10.95 -26.04 7.76
CA ILE A 33 -9.64 -25.41 7.60
C ILE A 33 -9.93 -23.91 7.54
N SER A 34 -9.33 -23.16 8.47
CA SER A 34 -9.51 -21.71 8.58
C SER A 34 -9.32 -21.06 7.21
N GLY A 35 -10.25 -20.21 6.75
CA GLY A 35 -10.17 -19.58 5.43
C GLY A 35 -8.81 -18.92 5.15
N LYS A 36 -8.14 -18.42 6.19
CA LYS A 36 -6.76 -17.92 6.13
C LYS A 36 -5.74 -18.97 5.72
N GLN A 37 -5.80 -20.18 6.29
CA GLN A 37 -4.88 -21.27 5.96
C GLN A 37 -5.05 -21.68 4.49
N ASN A 38 -6.29 -21.76 4.01
CA ASN A 38 -6.56 -22.01 2.59
C ASN A 38 -5.97 -20.91 1.69
N MET A 39 -6.10 -19.63 2.07
CA MET A 39 -5.50 -18.52 1.31
C MET A 39 -3.97 -18.59 1.29
N ILE A 40 -3.34 -18.94 2.42
CA ILE A 40 -1.89 -19.11 2.51
C ILE A 40 -1.42 -20.28 1.64
N GLU A 41 -2.14 -21.40 1.67
CA GLU A 41 -1.86 -22.56 0.82
C GLU A 41 -1.97 -22.19 -0.67
N GLN A 42 -3.01 -21.45 -1.06
CA GLN A 42 -3.16 -20.97 -2.43
C GLN A 42 -2.03 -20.03 -2.87
N LEU A 43 -1.62 -19.11 -1.99
CA LEU A 43 -0.48 -18.23 -2.25
C LEU A 43 0.81 -19.04 -2.44
N LYS A 44 1.04 -20.03 -1.57
CA LYS A 44 2.18 -20.94 -1.66
C LYS A 44 2.22 -21.66 -3.00
N ILE A 45 1.12 -22.34 -3.34
CA ILE A 45 1.00 -23.10 -4.59
C ILE A 45 1.27 -22.19 -5.79
N THR A 46 0.69 -20.99 -5.79
CA THR A 46 0.86 -20.05 -6.91
C THR A 46 2.29 -19.54 -7.02
N TYR A 47 2.95 -19.32 -5.89
CA TYR A 47 4.36 -18.95 -5.84
C TYR A 47 5.25 -20.08 -6.37
N ASP A 48 5.06 -21.30 -5.87
CA ASP A 48 5.87 -22.47 -6.24
C ASP A 48 5.72 -22.80 -7.74
N ILE A 49 4.51 -22.66 -8.30
CA ILE A 49 4.27 -22.80 -9.75
C ILE A 49 5.07 -21.80 -10.56
N ASP A 50 5.10 -20.53 -10.13
CA ASP A 50 5.87 -19.49 -10.83
C ASP A 50 7.37 -19.67 -10.64
N GLN A 51 7.79 -20.15 -9.47
CA GLN A 51 9.18 -20.46 -9.17
C GLN A 51 9.71 -21.57 -10.09
N ALA A 52 8.91 -22.61 -10.35
CA ALA A 52 9.28 -23.75 -11.17
C ALA A 52 9.44 -23.42 -12.68
N LYS A 53 9.06 -22.22 -13.12
CA LYS A 53 9.21 -21.81 -14.52
C LYS A 53 10.70 -21.66 -14.87
N PRO A 54 11.16 -22.11 -16.06
CA PRO A 54 12.56 -21.98 -16.46
C PRO A 54 13.09 -20.54 -16.50
N SER A 55 12.20 -19.57 -16.72
CA SER A 55 12.50 -18.14 -16.77
C SER A 55 12.40 -17.45 -15.40
N SER A 56 12.15 -18.19 -14.32
CA SER A 56 11.99 -17.65 -12.98
C SER A 56 13.34 -17.21 -12.39
N THR A 57 13.34 -16.05 -11.74
CA THR A 57 14.46 -15.55 -10.94
C THR A 57 14.18 -15.64 -9.43
N TYR A 58 13.06 -16.26 -9.04
CA TYR A 58 12.61 -16.32 -7.64
C TYR A 58 13.24 -17.50 -6.90
N GLY A 59 13.75 -17.27 -5.69
CA GLY A 59 14.22 -18.33 -4.79
C GLY A 59 13.06 -19.07 -4.11
N GLU A 60 13.36 -20.11 -3.35
CA GLU A 60 12.35 -20.84 -2.56
C GLU A 60 11.67 -19.91 -1.55
N TRP A 61 10.37 -20.11 -1.35
CA TRP A 61 9.65 -19.30 -0.37
C TRP A 61 10.04 -19.68 1.06
N ASN A 62 10.62 -18.73 1.79
CA ASN A 62 11.05 -18.94 3.18
C ASN A 62 9.97 -18.58 4.22
N GLY A 63 8.73 -18.35 3.79
CA GLY A 63 7.63 -17.88 4.65
C GLY A 63 7.58 -16.35 4.84
N SER A 64 8.51 -15.60 4.25
CA SER A 64 8.50 -14.13 4.30
C SER A 64 7.32 -13.55 3.54
N SER A 65 6.59 -12.64 4.18
CA SER A 65 5.53 -11.84 3.54
C SER A 65 6.11 -10.86 2.52
N PHE A 66 7.33 -10.39 2.74
CA PHE A 66 8.01 -9.47 1.82
C PHE A 66 8.29 -10.13 0.47
N GLN A 67 8.74 -11.40 0.49
CA GLN A 67 9.00 -12.18 -0.71
C GLN A 67 7.71 -12.40 -1.53
N VAL A 68 6.60 -12.71 -0.86
CA VAL A 68 5.29 -12.84 -1.51
C VAL A 68 4.84 -11.51 -2.09
N MET A 69 5.03 -10.41 -1.37
CA MET A 69 4.62 -9.09 -1.82
C MET A 69 5.42 -8.62 -3.05
N SER A 70 6.76 -8.77 -3.07
CA SER A 70 7.56 -8.34 -4.21
C SER A 70 7.31 -9.22 -5.45
N TRP A 71 7.16 -10.53 -5.26
CA TRP A 71 6.70 -11.45 -6.31
C TRP A 71 5.33 -11.04 -6.86
N HIS A 72 4.36 -10.78 -5.98
CA HIS A 72 3.00 -10.42 -6.40
C HIS A 72 2.98 -9.08 -7.14
N TYR A 73 3.80 -8.10 -6.72
CA TYR A 73 3.94 -6.82 -7.40
C TYR A 73 4.51 -7.01 -8.81
N ALA A 74 5.61 -7.75 -8.95
CA ALA A 74 6.22 -8.06 -10.24
C ALA A 74 5.24 -8.79 -11.17
N LYS A 75 4.54 -9.80 -10.64
CA LYS A 75 3.53 -10.56 -11.36
C LYS A 75 2.35 -9.70 -11.82
N SER A 76 1.89 -8.80 -10.95
CA SER A 76 0.78 -7.89 -11.27
C SER A 76 1.17 -6.92 -12.37
N LEU A 77 2.37 -6.34 -12.30
CA LEU A 77 2.90 -5.48 -13.37
C LEU A 77 3.03 -6.27 -14.68
N ALA A 78 3.60 -7.48 -14.64
CA ALA A 78 3.76 -8.30 -15.85
C ALA A 78 2.43 -8.70 -16.50
N ARG A 79 1.35 -8.80 -15.72
CA ARG A 79 0.02 -9.11 -16.23
C ARG A 79 -0.57 -7.98 -17.08
N TYR A 80 -0.34 -6.73 -16.70
CA TYR A 80 -0.88 -5.55 -17.38
C TYR A 80 0.12 -4.92 -18.35
N PHE A 81 1.41 -5.10 -18.10
CA PHE A 81 2.50 -4.52 -18.84
C PHE A 81 3.47 -5.60 -19.29
N ASN A 82 3.59 -5.80 -20.61
CA ASN A 82 4.46 -6.84 -21.17
C ASN A 82 5.90 -6.33 -21.41
N ASN A 83 6.50 -5.66 -20.41
CA ASN A 83 7.86 -5.10 -20.51
C ASN A 83 8.72 -5.45 -19.29
N PRO A 84 9.42 -6.61 -19.31
CA PRO A 84 10.24 -7.06 -18.19
C PRO A 84 11.39 -6.12 -17.82
N GLU A 85 11.93 -5.38 -18.78
CA GLU A 85 13.09 -4.49 -18.58
C GLU A 85 12.74 -3.25 -17.75
N GLU A 86 11.48 -2.77 -17.84
CA GLU A 86 10.98 -1.70 -16.98
C GLU A 86 10.48 -2.22 -15.62
N ILE A 87 9.93 -3.43 -15.58
CA ILE A 87 9.35 -4.00 -14.35
C ILE A 87 10.42 -4.35 -13.31
N LYS A 88 11.52 -5.00 -13.73
CA LYS A 88 12.59 -5.42 -12.80
C LYS A 88 13.14 -4.27 -11.95
N PRO A 89 13.53 -3.10 -12.51
CA PRO A 89 14.02 -1.98 -11.71
C PRO A 89 12.93 -1.35 -10.84
N MET A 90 11.65 -1.36 -11.26
CA MET A 90 10.54 -0.89 -10.42
C MET A 90 10.36 -1.76 -9.18
N VAL A 91 10.40 -3.08 -9.34
CA VAL A 91 10.32 -4.03 -8.22
C VAL A 91 11.48 -3.83 -7.26
N LYS A 92 12.71 -3.72 -7.78
CA LYS A 92 13.90 -3.44 -6.95
C LYS A 92 13.80 -2.12 -6.21
N THR A 93 13.29 -1.08 -6.85
CA THR A 93 13.10 0.24 -6.23
C THR A 93 12.07 0.15 -5.11
N LEU A 94 10.94 -0.55 -5.33
CA LEU A 94 9.94 -0.80 -4.30
C LEU A 94 10.55 -1.58 -3.12
N GLU A 95 11.32 -2.64 -3.40
CA GLU A 95 11.97 -3.44 -2.38
C GLU A 95 12.90 -2.59 -1.49
N ILE A 96 13.73 -1.74 -2.10
CA ILE A 96 14.62 -0.82 -1.37
C ILE A 96 13.79 0.19 -0.58
N ALA A 97 12.79 0.82 -1.21
CA ALA A 97 11.96 1.84 -0.58
C ALA A 97 11.27 1.30 0.68
N ILE A 98 10.75 0.07 0.63
CA ILE A 98 10.10 -0.56 1.78
C ILE A 98 11.10 -0.84 2.91
N HIS A 99 12.31 -1.33 2.61
CA HIS A 99 13.33 -1.54 3.64
C HIS A 99 13.77 -0.22 4.28
N VAL A 100 14.01 0.81 3.47
CA VAL A 100 14.37 2.14 3.94
C VAL A 100 13.25 2.73 4.80
N ALA A 101 12.00 2.62 4.36
CA ALA A 101 10.84 3.09 5.12
C ALA A 101 10.69 2.33 6.44
N PHE A 102 10.85 1.01 6.44
CA PHE A 102 10.77 0.19 7.64
C PHE A 102 11.85 0.57 8.67
N TRP A 103 13.11 0.60 8.27
CA TRP A 103 14.21 0.96 9.16
C TRP A 103 14.18 2.44 9.56
N GLY A 104 13.75 3.32 8.65
CA GLY A 104 13.52 4.74 8.93
C GLY A 104 12.43 4.95 9.99
N LEU A 105 11.30 4.24 9.87
CA LEU A 105 10.22 4.28 10.85
C LEU A 105 10.68 3.75 12.20
N LEU A 106 11.40 2.61 12.22
CA LEU A 106 11.95 2.04 13.46
C LEU A 106 12.93 3.01 14.13
N GLY A 107 13.82 3.63 13.36
CA GLY A 107 14.74 4.66 13.85
C GLY A 107 14.00 5.88 14.42
N ALA A 108 12.96 6.36 13.73
CA ALA A 108 12.12 7.45 14.20
C ALA A 108 11.41 7.09 15.52
N MET A 109 10.86 5.87 15.64
CA MET A 109 10.24 5.41 16.89
C MET A 109 11.23 5.41 18.06
N VAL A 110 12.45 4.90 17.86
CA VAL A 110 13.51 4.92 18.88
C VAL A 110 13.89 6.35 19.28
N LEU A 111 14.02 7.25 18.29
CA LEU A 111 14.30 8.66 18.54
C LEU A 111 13.18 9.33 19.36
N LEU A 112 11.91 9.08 19.03
CA LEU A 112 10.77 9.63 19.77
C LEU A 112 10.74 9.12 21.22
N VAL A 113 10.99 7.83 21.45
CA VAL A 113 11.07 7.25 22.81
C VAL A 113 12.24 7.87 23.59
N PHE A 114 13.39 8.05 22.96
CA PHE A 114 14.54 8.71 23.57
C PHE A 114 14.25 10.19 23.90
N GLY A 115 13.62 10.92 22.97
CA GLY A 115 13.22 12.31 23.14
C GLY A 115 12.19 12.51 24.25
N ALA A 116 11.30 11.54 24.46
CA ALA A 116 10.30 11.56 25.52
C ALA A 116 10.91 11.40 26.93
N ARG A 117 12.18 10.97 27.06
CA ARG A 117 12.84 10.83 28.36
C ARG A 117 13.04 12.17 29.08
N LYS A 118 13.19 13.27 28.34
CA LYS A 118 13.45 14.59 28.92
C LYS A 118 12.23 15.48 28.78
N ASN A 119 11.70 15.94 29.91
CA ASN A 119 10.50 16.77 29.97
C ASN A 119 10.76 18.28 29.73
N SER A 120 11.92 18.63 29.16
CA SER A 120 12.37 19.99 28.86
C SER A 120 13.35 20.02 27.68
N GLY A 121 13.24 21.05 26.83
CA GLY A 121 14.11 21.28 25.67
C GLY A 121 13.41 21.17 24.31
N LEU A 122 14.21 21.22 23.24
CA LEU A 122 13.72 21.22 21.85
C LEU A 122 12.96 19.93 21.50
N LEU A 123 13.49 18.77 21.88
CA LEU A 123 12.86 17.47 21.60
C LEU A 123 11.46 17.33 22.21
N TYR A 124 11.25 17.85 23.43
CA TYR A 124 9.93 17.88 24.06
C TYR A 124 8.94 18.72 23.23
N TRP A 125 9.35 19.91 22.80
CA TRP A 125 8.52 20.77 21.97
C TRP A 125 8.26 20.15 20.59
N LEU A 126 9.21 19.42 20.01
CA LEU A 126 9.00 18.68 18.78
C LEU A 126 7.87 17.64 18.93
N LEU A 127 7.85 16.90 20.05
CA LEU A 127 6.80 15.91 20.35
C LEU A 127 5.40 16.51 20.49
N VAL A 128 5.29 17.81 20.82
CA VAL A 128 4.01 18.51 20.94
C VAL A 128 3.63 19.18 19.62
N LEU A 129 4.57 19.91 19.00
CA LEU A 129 4.32 20.72 17.82
C LEU A 129 4.08 19.86 16.57
N VAL A 130 4.76 18.71 16.42
CA VAL A 130 4.60 17.87 15.24
C VAL A 130 3.19 17.25 15.16
N PRO A 131 2.65 16.59 16.21
CA PRO A 131 1.27 16.11 16.19
C PRO A 131 0.24 17.24 16.19
N MET A 132 0.55 18.40 16.79
CA MET A 132 -0.31 19.57 16.71
C MET A 132 -0.41 20.07 15.26
N ALA A 133 0.69 20.09 14.50
CA ALA A 133 0.70 20.51 13.10
C ALA A 133 0.15 19.44 12.12
N LEU A 134 -0.27 18.27 12.61
CA LEU A 134 -0.79 17.16 11.80
C LEU A 134 -1.90 17.57 10.81
N PRO A 135 -2.98 18.30 11.18
CA PRO A 135 -4.00 18.70 10.21
C PRO A 135 -3.43 19.58 9.09
N LEU A 136 -2.46 20.44 9.39
CA LEU A 136 -1.80 21.26 8.37
C LEU A 136 -0.93 20.41 7.44
N PHE A 137 -0.10 19.52 8.00
CA PHE A 137 0.71 18.61 7.20
C PHE A 137 -0.14 17.71 6.30
N PHE A 138 -1.27 17.24 6.81
CA PHE A 138 -2.22 16.46 6.03
C PHE A 138 -2.70 17.23 4.79
N LEU A 139 -3.10 18.50 4.94
CA LEU A 139 -3.57 19.30 3.79
C LEU A 139 -2.48 19.55 2.75
N ILE A 140 -1.26 19.81 3.20
CA ILE A 140 -0.12 20.02 2.30
C ILE A 140 0.18 18.74 1.53
N ASP A 141 0.36 17.62 2.24
CA ASP A 141 0.70 16.33 1.64
C ASP A 141 -0.42 15.87 0.70
N TYR A 142 -1.67 15.91 1.15
CA TYR A 142 -2.83 15.59 0.32
C TYR A 142 -2.87 16.40 -0.98
N SER A 143 -2.72 17.72 -0.89
CA SER A 143 -2.74 18.60 -2.07
C SER A 143 -1.56 18.34 -3.01
N ALA A 144 -0.38 18.10 -2.45
CA ALA A 144 0.83 17.78 -3.21
C ALA A 144 0.68 16.45 -3.95
N TRP A 145 0.13 15.42 -3.30
CA TRP A 145 -0.14 14.13 -3.92
C TRP A 145 -1.17 14.20 -5.05
N LEU A 146 -2.25 14.97 -4.86
CA LEU A 146 -3.24 15.19 -5.93
C LEU A 146 -2.61 15.86 -7.14
N TRP A 147 -1.78 16.87 -6.91
CA TRP A 147 -1.05 17.55 -7.97
C TRP A 147 -0.09 16.59 -8.68
N TRP A 148 0.74 15.85 -7.93
CA TRP A 148 1.69 14.88 -8.46
C TRP A 148 0.99 13.82 -9.30
N TYR A 149 -0.09 13.22 -8.79
CA TYR A 149 -0.88 12.23 -9.51
C TYR A 149 -1.36 12.75 -10.87
N GLY A 150 -1.85 13.99 -10.92
CA GLY A 150 -2.36 14.58 -12.15
C GLY A 150 -1.27 15.04 -13.14
N HIS A 151 -0.01 15.16 -12.70
CA HIS A 151 1.12 15.60 -13.53
C HIS A 151 2.13 14.48 -13.83
N THR A 152 2.04 13.35 -13.15
CA THR A 152 2.99 12.24 -13.24
C THR A 152 2.27 10.91 -13.39
N LEU A 153 1.46 10.81 -14.45
CA LEU A 153 0.88 9.54 -14.86
C LEU A 153 1.94 8.66 -15.50
N ASN A 154 1.86 7.35 -15.27
CA ASN A 154 2.82 6.39 -15.80
C ASN A 154 2.65 6.25 -17.33
N ASP A 155 3.74 6.37 -18.08
CA ASP A 155 3.80 6.21 -19.54
C ASP A 155 3.35 4.81 -20.01
N MET A 156 3.47 3.79 -19.15
CA MET A 156 2.95 2.45 -19.43
C MET A 156 1.41 2.39 -19.42
N GLY A 157 0.74 3.42 -18.93
CA GLY A 157 -0.72 3.49 -18.83
C GLY A 157 -1.41 3.42 -20.20
N ALA A 158 -2.62 2.87 -20.24
CA ALA A 158 -3.38 2.70 -21.48
C ALA A 158 -3.85 4.02 -22.13
N PHE A 159 -3.85 5.13 -21.38
CA PHE A 159 -4.26 6.45 -21.84
C PHE A 159 -3.33 7.53 -21.31
N SER A 160 -2.95 8.47 -22.17
CA SER A 160 -2.33 9.73 -21.76
C SER A 160 -3.40 10.81 -21.73
N VAL A 161 -3.44 11.56 -20.63
CA VAL A 161 -4.32 12.71 -20.47
C VAL A 161 -3.50 13.95 -20.19
N LYS A 162 -4.04 15.11 -20.57
CA LYS A 162 -3.38 16.38 -20.26
C LYS A 162 -3.28 16.53 -18.73
N PRO A 163 -2.20 17.16 -18.23
CA PRO A 163 -2.07 17.40 -16.80
C PRO A 163 -3.30 18.09 -16.23
N PHE A 164 -3.77 17.59 -15.10
CA PHE A 164 -4.92 18.11 -14.38
C PHE A 164 -4.64 18.11 -12.88
N MET A 165 -5.49 18.76 -12.10
CA MET A 165 -5.42 18.73 -10.65
C MET A 165 -6.80 18.38 -10.11
N PRO A 166 -6.96 17.26 -9.41
CA PRO A 166 -8.20 16.97 -8.69
C PRO A 166 -8.50 18.08 -7.68
N THR A 167 -9.78 18.35 -7.48
CA THR A 167 -10.23 19.36 -6.51
C THR A 167 -9.88 18.93 -5.09
N VAL A 168 -9.13 19.78 -4.37
CA VAL A 168 -8.72 19.52 -2.98
C VAL A 168 -9.93 19.54 -2.04
N PHE A 169 -10.83 20.52 -2.20
CA PHE A 169 -12.04 20.64 -1.38
C PHE A 169 -13.25 21.00 -2.23
N GLY A 170 -14.36 20.33 -1.95
CA GLY A 170 -15.64 20.52 -2.63
C GLY A 170 -15.83 19.57 -3.80
N ASP A 171 -16.74 19.96 -4.67
CA ASP A 171 -17.06 19.23 -5.88
C ASP A 171 -16.19 19.69 -7.05
N GLY A 172 -15.58 18.72 -7.72
CA GLY A 172 -14.74 18.90 -8.89
C GLY A 172 -15.24 18.12 -10.08
N LYS A 173 -14.67 18.41 -11.25
CA LYS A 173 -14.82 17.58 -12.43
C LYS A 173 -13.45 17.31 -13.04
N VAL A 174 -13.11 16.03 -13.18
CA VAL A 174 -11.90 15.56 -13.83
C VAL A 174 -12.31 14.67 -14.99
N ALA A 175 -12.06 15.13 -16.21
CA ALA A 175 -12.58 14.51 -17.44
C ALA A 175 -14.11 14.30 -17.37
N GLN A 176 -14.57 13.05 -17.40
CA GLN A 176 -16.00 12.69 -17.32
C GLN A 176 -16.46 12.34 -15.90
N PHE A 177 -15.56 12.37 -14.92
CA PHE A 177 -15.87 12.02 -13.54
C PHE A 177 -16.05 13.26 -12.68
N THR A 178 -17.04 13.20 -11.78
CA THR A 178 -17.18 14.18 -10.70
C THR A 178 -16.37 13.71 -9.49
N THR A 179 -15.69 14.64 -8.84
CA THR A 179 -14.90 14.40 -7.63
C THR A 179 -15.63 15.03 -6.47
N HIS A 180 -15.85 14.29 -5.39
CA HIS A 180 -16.41 14.81 -4.15
C HIS A 180 -15.33 14.73 -3.09
N SER A 181 -14.78 15.87 -2.68
CA SER A 181 -13.69 15.93 -1.71
C SER A 181 -14.09 16.77 -0.49
N TYR A 182 -14.56 16.10 0.56
CA TYR A 182 -14.92 16.75 1.81
C TYR A 182 -14.19 16.10 2.99
N PRO A 183 -13.80 16.88 4.01
CA PRO A 183 -13.24 16.32 5.22
C PRO A 183 -14.23 15.38 5.91
N ASP A 184 -13.79 14.16 6.19
CA ASP A 184 -14.55 13.18 6.97
C ASP A 184 -14.13 13.22 8.45
N THR A 185 -14.70 12.32 9.24
CA THR A 185 -14.47 12.11 10.67
C THR A 185 -12.99 12.08 11.05
N GLY A 186 -12.13 11.44 10.24
CA GLY A 186 -10.68 11.41 10.45
C GLY A 186 -10.05 12.81 10.54
N PHE A 187 -10.40 13.72 9.63
CA PHE A 187 -9.89 15.09 9.67
C PHE A 187 -10.47 15.87 10.85
N GLY A 188 -11.74 15.64 11.19
CA GLY A 188 -12.36 16.21 12.39
C GLY A 188 -11.62 15.82 13.68
N LEU A 189 -11.20 14.55 13.80
CA LEU A 189 -10.39 14.08 14.93
C LEU A 189 -9.00 14.74 14.96
N MET A 190 -8.37 14.96 13.79
CA MET A 190 -7.09 15.70 13.73
C MET A 190 -7.24 17.13 14.23
N MET A 191 -8.32 17.81 13.85
CA MET A 191 -8.62 19.16 14.33
C MET A 191 -8.85 19.20 15.84
N LEU A 192 -9.58 18.21 16.39
CA LEU A 192 -9.77 18.09 17.84
C LEU A 192 -8.42 17.95 18.56
N VAL A 193 -7.55 17.05 18.08
CA VAL A 193 -6.21 16.86 18.64
C VAL A 193 -5.40 18.14 18.59
N PHE A 194 -5.46 18.89 17.48
CA PHE A 194 -4.82 20.21 17.38
C PHE A 194 -5.26 21.15 18.49
N PHE A 195 -6.58 21.32 18.71
CA PHE A 195 -7.08 22.22 19.74
C PHE A 195 -6.68 21.79 21.16
N VAL A 196 -6.78 20.48 21.46
CA VAL A 196 -6.40 19.93 22.77
C VAL A 196 -4.90 20.17 23.02
N LEU A 197 -4.04 19.87 22.04
CA LEU A 197 -2.60 20.07 22.16
C LEU A 197 -2.23 21.56 22.22
N ALA A 198 -2.92 22.43 21.50
CA ALA A 198 -2.70 23.87 21.56
C ALA A 198 -2.96 24.42 22.96
N ILE A 199 -4.06 24.02 23.60
CA ILE A 199 -4.38 24.42 24.99
C ILE A 199 -3.32 23.87 25.97
N ALA A 200 -2.95 22.60 25.83
CA ALA A 200 -1.92 21.98 26.66
C ALA A 200 -0.55 22.68 26.50
N ALA A 201 -0.17 23.01 25.27
CA ALA A 201 1.07 23.71 24.94
C ALA A 201 1.10 25.12 25.54
N LEU A 202 0.01 25.89 25.43
CA LEU A 202 -0.09 27.22 26.02
C LEU A 202 0.00 27.17 27.55
N THR A 203 -0.67 26.19 28.18
CA THR A 203 -0.63 25.98 29.63
C THR A 203 0.79 25.65 30.09
N ARG A 204 1.46 24.73 29.39
CA ARG A 204 2.84 24.34 29.70
C ARG A 204 3.83 25.49 29.49
N ARG A 205 3.63 26.32 28.46
CA ARG A 205 4.46 27.51 28.21
C ARG A 205 4.35 28.52 29.35
N LYS A 206 3.16 28.71 29.93
CA LYS A 206 2.98 29.57 31.12
C LYS A 206 3.73 29.00 32.32
N GLN A 207 3.57 27.71 32.62
CA GLN A 207 4.25 27.04 33.74
C GLN A 207 5.78 27.17 33.69
N PHE A 208 6.39 27.13 32.50
CA PHE A 208 7.84 27.33 32.36
C PHE A 208 8.29 28.79 32.43
N LYS A 209 7.37 29.76 32.29
CA LYS A 209 7.67 31.19 32.43
C LYS A 209 7.50 31.67 33.88
N ASP A 210 6.63 31.01 34.63
CA ASP A 210 6.34 31.32 36.04
C ASP A 210 7.24 30.56 37.04
N GLN A 211 8.16 29.71 36.54
CA GLN A 211 9.24 29.04 37.28
C GLN A 211 10.58 29.77 37.06
#